data_AF-A0A5A8AGR1-F1
#
_entry.id   AF-A0A5A8AGR1-F1
#
_cell.length_a   1.000
_cell.length_b   1.000
_cell.length_c   1.000
_cell.angle_alpha   90.00
_cell.angle_beta   90.00
_cell.angle_gamma   90.00
#
_symmetry.space_group_name_H-M   'P 1'
#
loop_
_entity.id
_entity.type
_entity.pdbx_description
1 polymer ?
#
loop_
_entity_poly.entity_id
_entity_poly.type
_entity_poly.pdbx_seq_one_letter_code
_entity_poly.pdbx_strand_id
1 'polypeptide(L)'
;MKTKQELKLRFENGDIPNQNDFWEWQDSYFHKEDKIPAGTLDYDFSKKADLVDGKIPASQLPSYVDDVLEYNLLSDFPKAGESGKIYIEIRTGKQFRWSGERYIQIIDTSAFQDLLLAKLDKPTETLNKAESRHFIPLLEPDNSTKKVPVNDLKKDFFITASTFLTEEEKINWRTQMNGGWTTNTMSVAYIVPPIIDQTDKNTWFTLKGTGLNLNPANFSISLMTATGDLLLIVPNSQVQLFQNGTDLIFYYNCSSLAEGEYKIMISNGVASYITSSTVTVSNRLSQVDLSATQWDRKLYNDADSKSIYGRGNTGVFSTDPNVKPLERDNTFIASLITKPLIKENQDFILRGSFNLNIYNLDYTGTPEYYFGLTTADTVPELSNQAFPVIRMGYAAGAIKWYCQLNESSLGYATNYYSSAVQGNFSFIRKGNTLFSSVTLNTGTFTQIGNITQKALKFGMFCQNNGSKTDVSAVMQELIIL
;
A
#
# COMPACT_ATOMS: atom_id res chain seq x y z
N MET A 1 11.13 37.30 59.76
CA MET A 1 11.98 36.72 58.69
C MET A 1 13.37 36.56 59.24
N LYS A 2 13.99 35.39 59.05
CA LYS A 2 15.40 35.19 59.41
C LYS A 2 16.28 36.09 58.55
N THR A 3 17.34 36.62 59.13
CA THR A 3 18.29 37.47 58.42
C THR A 3 19.13 36.64 57.43
N LYS A 4 19.67 37.31 56.40
CA LYS A 4 20.50 36.67 55.36
C LYS A 4 21.69 35.89 55.95
N GLN A 5 22.25 36.35 57.07
CA GLN A 5 23.38 35.68 57.75
C GLN A 5 22.93 34.39 58.46
N GLU A 6 21.77 34.39 59.09
CA GLU A 6 21.20 33.21 59.77
C GLU A 6 20.79 32.11 58.79
N LEU A 7 20.25 32.49 57.61
CA LEU A 7 19.94 31.54 56.54
C LEU A 7 21.22 30.94 55.95
N LYS A 8 22.25 31.76 55.71
CA LYS A 8 23.54 31.30 55.14
C LYS A 8 24.24 30.24 56.02
N LEU A 9 24.23 30.44 57.34
CA LEU A 9 24.81 29.49 58.31
C LEU A 9 24.15 28.10 58.27
N ARG A 10 22.85 28.02 57.95
CA ARG A 10 22.14 26.73 57.83
C ARG A 10 22.58 25.93 56.60
N PHE A 11 22.82 26.60 55.48
CA PHE A 11 23.33 25.95 54.26
C PHE A 11 24.80 25.48 54.43
N GLU A 12 25.61 26.20 55.21
CA GLU A 12 27.01 25.84 55.47
C GLU A 12 27.16 24.65 56.45
N ASN A 13 26.20 24.46 57.36
CA ASN A 13 26.21 23.33 58.31
C ASN A 13 25.64 22.02 57.76
N GLY A 14 25.18 21.98 56.50
CA GLY A 14 24.73 20.76 55.84
C GLY A 14 23.32 20.28 56.22
N ASP A 15 22.54 21.09 56.91
CA ASP A 15 21.13 20.79 57.21
C ASP A 15 20.28 20.95 55.95
N ILE A 16 19.37 19.99 55.67
CA ILE A 16 18.46 20.07 54.53
C ILE A 16 17.37 21.12 54.81
N PRO A 17 17.31 22.24 54.09
CA PRO A 17 16.33 23.29 54.34
C PRO A 17 14.92 22.78 53.99
N ASN A 18 13.93 23.12 54.82
CA ASN A 18 12.54 22.86 54.46
C ASN A 18 12.02 23.95 53.49
N GLN A 19 10.85 23.71 52.90
CA GLN A 19 10.27 24.59 51.89
C GLN A 19 10.07 26.04 52.37
N ASN A 20 9.77 26.27 53.65
CA ASN A 20 9.59 27.63 54.17
C ASN A 20 10.93 28.38 54.26
N ASP A 21 12.03 27.70 54.60
CA ASP A 21 13.36 28.30 54.62
C ASP A 21 13.80 28.72 53.19
N PHE A 22 13.37 28.00 52.15
CA PHE A 22 13.61 28.38 50.74
C PHE A 22 12.86 29.66 50.34
N TRP A 23 11.59 29.78 50.74
CA TRP A 23 10.80 30.98 50.44
C TRP A 23 11.31 32.22 51.20
N GLU A 24 11.74 32.06 52.47
CA GLU A 24 12.37 33.17 53.23
C GLU A 24 13.68 33.65 52.58
N TRP A 25 14.46 32.74 51.98
CA TRP A 25 15.69 33.11 51.28
C TRP A 25 15.43 33.87 49.97
N GLN A 26 14.46 33.44 49.17
CA GLN A 26 14.06 34.16 47.95
C GLN A 26 13.58 35.58 48.28
N ASP A 27 12.74 35.74 49.30
CA ASP A 27 12.19 37.03 49.70
C ASP A 27 13.30 38.01 50.14
N SER A 28 14.27 37.55 50.91
CA SER A 28 15.45 38.36 51.30
C SER A 28 16.34 38.75 50.12
N TYR A 29 16.39 37.95 49.04
CA TYR A 29 17.23 38.24 47.87
C TYR A 29 16.61 39.30 46.95
N PHE A 30 15.28 39.34 46.87
CA PHE A 30 14.53 40.26 46.00
C PHE A 30 14.08 41.56 46.67
N HIS A 31 13.99 41.61 48.00
CA HIS A 31 13.71 42.84 48.75
C HIS A 31 14.99 43.54 49.23
N LYS A 32 15.81 44.01 48.28
CA LYS A 32 16.89 44.97 48.55
C LYS A 32 16.28 46.31 48.98
N GLU A 33 15.91 46.45 50.24
CA GLU A 33 15.50 47.74 50.81
C GLU A 33 16.69 48.68 51.11
N ASP A 34 17.93 48.27 50.82
CA ASP A 34 19.10 49.15 50.90
C ASP A 34 19.13 50.13 49.70
N LYS A 35 18.37 51.22 49.79
CA LYS A 35 18.50 52.37 48.87
C LYS A 35 19.91 52.96 49.01
N ILE A 36 20.62 53.13 47.90
CA ILE A 36 21.94 53.78 47.85
C ILE A 36 21.77 55.24 48.35
N PRO A 37 22.44 55.67 49.44
CA PRO A 37 22.26 57.01 49.98
C PRO A 37 22.67 58.07 48.94
N ALA A 38 21.76 58.97 48.57
CA ALA A 38 21.99 59.98 47.54
C ALA A 38 23.22 60.88 47.79
N GLY A 39 23.70 60.97 49.04
CA GLY A 39 24.93 61.68 49.40
C GLY A 39 26.24 60.98 49.02
N THR A 40 26.20 59.77 48.44
CA THR A 40 27.39 59.04 47.96
C THR A 40 27.59 59.14 46.44
N LEU A 41 26.77 59.95 45.75
CA LEU A 41 26.85 60.20 44.32
C LEU A 41 27.38 61.62 44.08
N ASP A 42 28.67 61.72 43.75
CA ASP A 42 29.32 62.97 43.37
C ASP A 42 29.05 63.26 41.88
N TYR A 43 28.02 64.05 41.59
CA TYR A 43 27.68 64.44 40.23
C TYR A 43 28.49 65.66 39.79
N ASP A 44 29.49 65.45 38.94
CA ASP A 44 30.25 66.52 38.29
C ASP A 44 29.40 67.19 37.19
N PHE A 45 28.71 68.27 37.55
CA PHE A 45 27.93 69.10 36.62
C PHE A 45 28.79 70.11 35.85
N SER A 46 30.12 70.15 36.01
CA SER A 46 30.98 71.10 35.30
C SER A 46 30.96 70.92 33.77
N LYS A 47 30.53 69.76 33.29
CA LYS A 47 30.46 69.41 31.86
C LYS A 47 29.08 69.61 31.24
N LYS A 48 28.08 70.10 31.98
CA LYS A 48 26.76 70.37 31.41
C LYS A 48 26.78 71.70 30.63
N ALA A 49 25.98 71.80 29.58
CA ALA A 49 25.73 73.07 28.90
C ALA A 49 24.80 73.96 29.75
N ASP A 50 25.02 75.28 29.69
CA ASP A 50 24.16 76.24 30.37
C ASP A 50 22.95 76.57 29.51
N LEU A 51 21.80 76.78 30.15
CA LEU A 51 20.57 77.15 29.47
C LEU A 51 20.31 78.65 29.66
N VAL A 52 20.05 79.36 28.57
CA VAL A 52 19.48 80.72 28.56
C VAL A 52 18.05 80.58 28.05
N ASP A 53 17.07 80.97 28.88
CA ASP A 53 15.63 80.78 28.60
C ASP A 53 15.24 79.36 28.18
N GLY A 54 15.88 78.36 28.79
CA GLY A 54 15.60 76.94 28.55
C GLY A 54 16.19 76.37 27.25
N LYS A 55 17.02 77.14 26.53
CA LYS A 55 17.73 76.68 25.33
C LYS A 55 19.26 76.79 25.50
N ILE A 56 20.00 75.90 24.85
CA ILE A 56 21.46 75.97 24.78
C ILE A 56 21.85 77.03 23.72
N PRO A 57 22.66 78.05 24.06
CA PRO A 57 23.15 79.02 23.08
C PRO A 57 23.99 78.35 21.98
N ALA A 58 23.89 78.81 20.73
CA ALA A 58 24.64 78.23 19.60
C ALA A 58 26.17 78.25 19.80
N SER A 59 26.70 79.19 20.59
CA SER A 59 28.11 79.24 20.98
C SER A 59 28.58 78.06 21.85
N GLN A 60 27.66 77.36 22.51
CA GLN A 60 27.95 76.16 23.30
C GLN A 60 27.76 74.87 22.49
N LEU A 61 27.28 74.95 21.24
CA LEU A 61 27.12 73.78 20.38
C LEU A 61 28.45 73.47 19.69
N PRO A 62 29.01 72.26 19.84
CA PRO A 62 30.31 71.88 19.25
C PRO A 62 30.38 72.01 17.72
N SER A 63 29.23 71.99 17.05
CA SER A 63 29.07 72.26 15.62
C SER A 63 27.64 72.74 15.39
N TYR A 64 27.46 73.94 14.84
CA TYR A 64 26.17 74.51 14.47
C TYR A 64 26.20 74.90 13.00
N VAL A 65 25.17 74.52 12.25
CA VAL A 65 24.94 74.99 10.89
C VAL A 65 23.83 76.02 10.97
N ASP A 66 24.11 77.23 10.51
CA ASP A 66 23.23 78.39 10.65
C ASP A 66 22.04 78.30 9.67
N ASP A 67 22.32 78.08 8.38
CA ASP A 67 21.32 77.95 7.31
C ASP A 67 21.78 76.98 6.19
N VAL A 68 20.81 76.49 5.42
CA VAL A 68 21.03 75.76 4.15
C VAL A 68 20.60 76.65 2.98
N LEU A 69 21.51 76.93 2.06
CA LEU A 69 21.28 77.77 0.89
C LEU A 69 21.29 76.93 -0.39
N GLU A 70 20.25 77.03 -1.21
CA GLU A 70 20.10 76.23 -2.44
C GLU A 70 20.22 77.11 -3.68
N TYR A 71 21.04 76.68 -4.64
CA TYR A 71 21.22 77.35 -5.93
C TYR A 71 21.18 76.33 -7.07
N ASN A 72 20.81 76.76 -8.28
CA ASN A 72 20.65 75.82 -9.40
C ASN A 72 21.97 75.18 -9.86
N LEU A 73 23.06 75.95 -9.88
CA LEU A 73 24.39 75.54 -10.31
C LEU A 73 25.46 76.01 -9.31
N LEU A 74 26.61 75.32 -9.26
CA LEU A 74 27.75 75.73 -8.41
C LEU A 74 28.27 77.14 -8.76
N SER A 75 28.15 77.58 -10.01
CA SER A 75 28.53 78.93 -10.45
C SER A 75 27.63 80.04 -9.90
N ASP A 76 26.43 79.68 -9.43
CA ASP A 76 25.46 80.63 -8.88
C ASP A 76 25.72 80.90 -7.39
N PHE A 77 26.67 80.19 -6.78
CA PHE A 77 27.04 80.41 -5.40
C PHE A 77 27.70 81.80 -5.23
N PRO A 78 27.54 82.45 -4.07
CA PRO A 78 28.29 83.67 -3.76
C PRO A 78 29.79 83.49 -4.01
N LYS A 79 30.47 84.51 -4.55
CA LYS A 79 31.93 84.42 -4.82
C LYS A 79 32.75 84.07 -3.59
N ALA A 80 32.32 84.54 -2.41
CA ALA A 80 32.83 84.12 -1.11
C ALA A 80 31.66 83.60 -0.29
N GLY A 81 31.76 82.36 0.20
CA GLY A 81 30.76 81.77 1.08
C GLY A 81 30.93 82.23 2.54
N GLU A 82 29.93 81.90 3.35
CA GLU A 82 29.93 82.12 4.79
C GLU A 82 30.25 80.81 5.53
N SER A 83 31.11 80.89 6.55
CA SER A 83 31.40 79.73 7.41
C SER A 83 30.15 79.37 8.22
N GLY A 84 29.88 78.07 8.38
CA GLY A 84 28.71 77.59 9.11
C GLY A 84 27.43 77.47 8.27
N LYS A 85 27.47 77.72 6.96
CA LYS A 85 26.37 77.45 6.03
C LYS A 85 26.65 76.25 5.12
N ILE A 86 25.60 75.52 4.77
CA ILE A 86 25.65 74.45 3.75
C ILE A 86 25.05 75.00 2.46
N TYR A 87 25.75 74.80 1.35
CA TYR A 87 25.34 75.22 0.03
C TYR A 87 24.98 73.99 -0.80
N ILE A 88 23.80 73.96 -1.41
CA ILE A 88 23.33 72.84 -2.23
C ILE A 88 23.22 73.29 -3.69
N GLU A 89 23.89 72.56 -4.58
CA GLU A 89 23.65 72.66 -6.02
C GLU A 89 22.45 71.76 -6.37
N ILE A 90 21.29 72.37 -6.64
CA ILE A 90 20.01 71.67 -6.83
C ILE A 90 20.10 70.65 -7.97
N ARG A 91 20.75 71.00 -9.09
CA ARG A 91 20.79 70.12 -10.28
C ARG A 91 21.53 68.80 -10.05
N THR A 92 22.57 68.82 -9.23
CA THR A 92 23.39 67.63 -8.95
C THR A 92 23.06 67.02 -7.59
N GLY A 93 22.35 67.76 -6.73
CA GLY A 93 22.13 67.43 -5.32
C GLY A 93 23.40 67.51 -4.47
N LYS A 94 24.51 68.03 -5.01
CA LYS A 94 25.80 68.07 -4.30
C LYS A 94 25.78 69.15 -3.23
N GLN A 95 26.32 68.81 -2.07
CA GLN A 95 26.38 69.68 -0.90
C GLN A 95 27.81 70.14 -0.68
N PHE A 96 27.98 71.43 -0.42
CA PHE A 96 29.26 72.09 -0.25
C PHE A 96 29.28 72.92 1.04
N ARG A 97 30.47 73.11 1.60
CA ARG A 97 30.74 74.07 2.68
C ARG A 97 31.82 75.05 2.25
N TRP A 98 31.76 76.28 2.77
CA TRP A 98 32.84 77.24 2.57
C TRP A 98 34.04 76.90 3.47
N SER A 99 35.24 76.87 2.89
CA SER A 99 36.49 76.59 3.63
C SER A 99 37.25 77.83 4.10
N GLY A 100 36.80 79.03 3.71
CA GLY A 100 37.54 80.29 3.86
C GLY A 100 38.01 80.84 2.50
N GLU A 101 38.33 79.97 1.55
CA GLU A 101 38.86 80.36 0.23
C GLU A 101 38.09 79.76 -0.96
N ARG A 102 37.49 78.58 -0.78
CA ARG A 102 36.71 77.88 -1.81
C ARG A 102 35.62 77.00 -1.22
N TYR A 103 34.66 76.62 -2.07
CA TYR A 103 33.67 75.60 -1.73
C TYR A 103 34.28 74.20 -1.79
N ILE A 104 34.08 73.41 -0.73
CA ILE A 104 34.50 72.01 -0.62
C ILE A 104 33.25 71.14 -0.52
N GLN A 105 33.16 70.10 -1.36
CA GLN A 105 32.04 69.16 -1.33
C GLN A 105 32.10 68.32 -0.04
N ILE A 106 30.97 68.19 0.67
CA ILE A 106 30.91 67.55 2.00
C ILE A 106 31.00 66.03 1.89
N ILE A 107 30.37 65.43 0.87
CA ILE A 107 30.45 64.00 0.58
C ILE A 107 30.90 63.83 -0.86
N ASP A 108 32.07 63.24 -1.07
CA ASP A 108 32.52 62.82 -2.39
C ASP A 108 32.00 61.40 -2.68
N THR A 109 30.90 61.31 -3.43
CA THR A 109 30.29 60.02 -3.80
C THR A 109 31.08 59.25 -4.83
N SER A 110 32.12 59.84 -5.43
CA SER A 110 32.99 59.15 -6.38
C SER A 110 33.70 57.95 -5.73
N ALA A 111 34.16 58.09 -4.48
CA ALA A 111 34.77 57.00 -3.71
C ALA A 111 33.79 55.85 -3.40
N PHE A 112 32.48 56.12 -3.34
CA PHE A 112 31.46 55.11 -3.10
C PHE A 112 31.16 54.27 -4.35
N GLN A 113 31.32 54.87 -5.54
CA GLN A 113 31.18 54.14 -6.81
C GLN A 113 32.31 53.12 -6.99
N ASP A 114 33.56 53.48 -6.67
CA ASP A 114 34.69 52.57 -6.78
C ASP A 114 34.58 51.36 -5.83
N LEU A 115 34.07 51.59 -4.61
CA LEU A 115 33.78 50.53 -3.63
C LEU A 115 32.59 49.64 -4.04
N LEU A 116 31.59 50.19 -4.73
CA LEU A 116 30.45 49.43 -5.26
C LEU A 116 30.89 48.56 -6.44
N LEU A 117 31.75 49.09 -7.32
CA LEU A 117 32.37 48.36 -8.43
C LEU A 117 33.25 47.20 -7.96
N ALA A 118 33.97 47.37 -6.84
CA ALA A 118 34.78 46.32 -6.24
C ALA A 118 33.96 45.20 -5.56
N LYS A 119 32.71 45.47 -5.15
CA LYS A 119 31.79 44.48 -4.55
C LYS A 119 30.81 43.87 -5.55
N LEU A 120 30.72 44.42 -6.76
CA LEU A 120 29.99 43.83 -7.86
C LEU A 120 30.93 42.82 -8.53
N ASP A 121 30.97 41.61 -7.99
CA ASP A 121 31.76 40.47 -8.47
C ASP A 121 31.30 40.08 -9.88
N LYS A 122 31.77 40.83 -10.89
CA LYS A 122 31.56 40.48 -12.29
C LYS A 122 32.57 39.36 -12.59
N PRO A 123 32.11 38.14 -12.92
CA PRO A 123 33.03 37.06 -13.26
C PRO A 123 33.85 37.51 -14.46
N THR A 124 35.16 37.57 -14.27
CA THR A 124 36.10 37.94 -15.32
C THR A 124 36.36 36.70 -16.18
N GLU A 125 35.37 36.31 -16.97
CA GLU A 125 35.62 35.45 -18.13
C GLU A 125 35.76 36.33 -19.37
N THR A 126 36.95 36.33 -19.94
CA THR A 126 37.14 36.73 -21.33
C THR A 126 36.33 35.76 -22.20
N LEU A 127 35.17 36.22 -22.65
CA LEU A 127 34.31 35.53 -23.60
C LEU A 127 35.07 35.28 -24.91
N ASN A 128 35.70 34.11 -25.02
CA ASN A 128 35.75 33.43 -26.31
C ASN A 128 34.31 33.06 -26.66
N LYS A 129 33.84 33.57 -27.78
CA LYS A 129 32.45 33.53 -28.24
C LYS A 129 32.04 32.08 -28.57
N ALA A 130 31.70 31.27 -27.57
CA ALA A 130 30.96 30.01 -27.69
C ALA A 130 30.36 29.59 -26.33
N GLU A 131 29.04 29.72 -26.22
CA GLU A 131 28.13 29.06 -25.26
C GLU A 131 28.35 29.27 -23.76
N SER A 132 27.68 30.28 -23.21
CA SER A 132 27.34 30.40 -21.79
C SER A 132 26.43 29.24 -21.34
N ARG A 133 27.02 28.13 -20.89
CA ARG A 133 26.28 27.08 -20.19
C ARG A 133 25.91 27.61 -18.79
N HIS A 134 24.62 27.83 -18.55
CA HIS A 134 24.10 28.07 -17.20
C HIS A 134 24.34 26.78 -16.37
N PHE A 135 24.35 26.82 -15.04
CA PHE A 135 24.51 25.60 -14.21
C PHE A 135 23.42 25.54 -13.14
N ILE A 136 22.90 24.36 -12.83
CA ILE A 136 22.04 24.14 -11.65
C ILE A 136 22.92 23.57 -10.53
N PRO A 137 22.99 24.20 -9.34
CA PRO A 137 23.66 23.62 -8.18
C PRO A 137 22.79 22.52 -7.57
N LEU A 138 23.30 21.30 -7.48
CA LEU A 138 22.73 20.25 -6.64
C LEU A 138 23.50 20.22 -5.32
N LEU A 139 22.77 20.31 -4.20
CA LEU A 139 23.32 20.16 -2.85
C LEU A 139 23.25 18.68 -2.47
N GLU A 140 24.39 18.06 -2.23
CA GLU A 140 24.42 16.72 -1.62
C GLU A 140 24.25 16.83 -0.08
N PRO A 141 23.88 15.73 0.62
CA PRO A 141 23.70 15.72 2.07
C PRO A 141 24.95 16.12 2.88
N ASP A 142 26.13 16.05 2.25
CA ASP A 142 27.42 16.46 2.79
C ASP A 142 27.76 17.95 2.55
N ASN A 143 26.81 18.73 2.02
CA ASN A 143 26.95 20.15 1.66
C ASN A 143 27.98 20.44 0.54
N SER A 144 28.44 19.42 -0.19
CA SER A 144 29.22 19.65 -1.41
C SER A 144 28.30 20.05 -2.58
N THR A 145 28.78 20.96 -3.45
CA THR A 145 28.04 21.39 -4.64
C THR A 145 28.70 20.86 -5.91
N LYS A 146 27.97 20.04 -6.67
CA LYS A 146 28.34 19.71 -8.06
C LYS A 146 27.54 20.58 -9.03
N LYS A 147 28.23 21.13 -10.04
CA LYS A 147 27.63 21.99 -11.07
C LYS A 147 27.34 21.16 -12.32
N VAL A 148 26.08 21.11 -12.76
CA VAL A 148 25.66 20.43 -14.00
C VAL A 148 25.41 21.46 -15.11
N PRO A 149 26.05 21.37 -16.30
CA PRO A 149 25.85 22.33 -17.40
C PRO A 149 24.43 22.27 -18.00
N VAL A 150 23.82 23.44 -18.24
CA VAL A 150 22.40 23.61 -18.63
C VAL A 150 22.08 23.21 -20.07
N ASN A 151 23.08 23.09 -20.95
CA ASN A 151 22.82 22.74 -22.35
C ASN A 151 22.43 21.27 -22.60
N ASP A 152 22.41 20.41 -21.57
CA ASP A 152 21.97 19.02 -21.71
C ASP A 152 20.99 18.54 -20.62
N LEU A 153 20.25 19.46 -20.01
CA LEU A 153 19.17 19.11 -19.06
C LEU A 153 18.09 18.20 -19.68
N LYS A 154 17.99 18.14 -21.01
CA LYS A 154 16.96 17.34 -21.71
C LYS A 154 17.44 15.96 -22.17
N LYS A 155 18.75 15.76 -22.41
CA LYS A 155 19.30 14.49 -22.90
C LYS A 155 20.27 13.89 -21.91
N ASP A 156 21.34 14.59 -21.53
CA ASP A 156 22.31 13.98 -20.61
C ASP A 156 21.78 13.84 -19.20
N PHE A 157 20.90 14.73 -18.69
CA PHE A 157 20.29 14.48 -17.38
C PHE A 157 19.45 13.21 -17.40
N PHE A 158 18.64 12.96 -18.43
CA PHE A 158 17.86 11.70 -18.50
C PHE A 158 18.72 10.46 -18.75
N ILE A 159 19.82 10.60 -19.50
CA ILE A 159 20.73 9.48 -19.81
C ILE A 159 21.60 9.14 -18.58
N THR A 160 22.14 10.16 -17.90
CA THR A 160 23.05 10.01 -16.75
C THR A 160 22.34 9.98 -15.40
N ALA A 161 21.08 10.42 -15.28
CA ALA A 161 20.33 10.31 -14.03
C ALA A 161 20.28 8.87 -13.53
N SER A 162 20.20 7.89 -14.44
CA SER A 162 20.26 6.48 -14.07
C SER A 162 21.55 6.12 -13.31
N THR A 163 22.69 6.77 -13.57
CA THR A 163 23.96 6.46 -12.90
C THR A 163 24.01 6.95 -11.45
N PHE A 164 23.10 7.84 -11.05
CA PHE A 164 22.99 8.35 -9.68
C PHE A 164 21.98 7.58 -8.83
N LEU A 165 21.26 6.64 -9.42
CA LEU A 165 20.26 5.82 -8.74
C LEU A 165 20.85 4.50 -8.26
N THR A 166 20.35 4.03 -7.13
CA THR A 166 20.54 2.64 -6.69
C THR A 166 19.92 1.67 -7.70
N GLU A 167 20.33 0.40 -7.67
CA GLU A 167 19.71 -0.62 -8.54
C GLU A 167 18.20 -0.76 -8.31
N GLU A 168 17.74 -0.59 -7.06
CA GLU A 168 16.31 -0.61 -6.72
C GLU A 168 15.56 0.57 -7.34
N GLU A 169 16.10 1.79 -7.25
CA GLU A 169 15.52 2.99 -7.86
C GLU A 169 15.53 2.93 -9.39
N LYS A 170 16.58 2.35 -10.00
CA LYS A 170 16.62 2.09 -11.45
C LYS A 170 15.50 1.15 -11.88
N ILE A 171 15.24 0.08 -11.13
CA ILE A 171 14.15 -0.87 -11.41
C ILE A 171 12.79 -0.18 -11.31
N ASN A 172 12.57 0.61 -10.26
CA ASN A 172 11.33 1.36 -10.09
C ASN A 172 11.13 2.37 -11.23
N TRP A 173 12.18 3.12 -11.59
CA TRP A 173 12.12 4.09 -12.67
C TRP A 173 11.83 3.43 -14.03
N ARG A 174 12.53 2.33 -14.35
CA ARG A 174 12.25 1.53 -15.55
C ARG A 174 10.80 1.06 -15.59
N THR A 175 10.25 0.65 -14.44
CA THR A 175 8.87 0.18 -14.32
C THR A 175 7.88 1.31 -14.59
N GLN A 176 8.10 2.50 -14.01
CA GLN A 176 7.24 3.66 -14.25
C GLN A 176 7.31 4.19 -15.68
N MET A 177 8.52 4.26 -16.27
CA MET A 177 8.70 4.71 -17.65
C MET A 177 8.08 3.76 -18.67
N ASN A 178 7.98 2.47 -18.34
CA ASN A 178 7.29 1.48 -19.16
C ASN A 178 5.80 1.36 -18.83
N GLY A 179 5.18 2.35 -18.19
CA GLY A 179 3.75 2.35 -17.87
C GLY A 179 3.32 1.25 -16.89
N GLY A 180 4.26 0.68 -16.13
CA GLY A 180 4.03 -0.42 -15.20
C GLY A 180 4.00 -1.81 -15.85
N TRP A 181 4.21 -1.94 -17.16
CA TRP A 181 4.15 -3.23 -17.85
C TRP A 181 5.38 -4.10 -17.55
N THR A 182 5.16 -5.41 -17.46
CA THR A 182 6.20 -6.40 -17.17
C THR A 182 7.15 -6.55 -18.35
N THR A 183 8.45 -6.37 -18.11
CA THR A 183 9.53 -6.60 -19.11
C THR A 183 10.56 -7.64 -18.66
N ASN A 184 10.35 -8.23 -17.48
CA ASN A 184 11.21 -9.26 -16.88
C ASN A 184 10.50 -10.62 -16.88
N THR A 185 10.99 -11.56 -16.07
CA THR A 185 10.51 -12.94 -15.95
C THR A 185 9.01 -13.00 -15.64
N MET A 186 8.26 -13.70 -16.49
CA MET A 186 6.87 -14.08 -16.22
C MET A 186 6.85 -15.44 -15.55
N SER A 187 5.82 -15.70 -14.74
CA SER A 187 5.54 -17.04 -14.24
C SER A 187 4.04 -17.28 -14.16
N VAL A 188 3.64 -18.52 -14.37
CA VAL A 188 2.26 -18.98 -14.20
C VAL A 188 2.31 -20.15 -13.23
N ALA A 189 1.61 -20.02 -12.12
CA ALA A 189 1.47 -21.07 -11.14
C ALA A 189 0.38 -22.06 -11.59
N TYR A 190 -0.78 -21.55 -12.01
CA TYR A 190 -1.94 -22.39 -12.32
C TYR A 190 -2.72 -21.90 -13.53
N ILE A 191 -3.36 -22.84 -14.22
CA ILE A 191 -4.26 -22.60 -15.35
C ILE A 191 -5.64 -23.15 -14.96
N VAL A 192 -6.68 -22.33 -15.11
CA VAL A 192 -8.07 -22.70 -14.78
C VAL A 192 -8.94 -22.54 -16.02
N PRO A 193 -9.73 -23.55 -16.43
CA PRO A 193 -9.74 -24.90 -15.89
C PRO A 193 -8.53 -25.72 -16.37
N PRO A 194 -8.04 -26.67 -15.57
CA PRO A 194 -6.87 -27.50 -15.91
C PRO A 194 -7.19 -28.60 -16.93
N ILE A 195 -8.47 -28.90 -17.15
CA ILE A 195 -8.97 -29.95 -18.04
C ILE A 195 -10.15 -29.38 -18.85
N ILE A 196 -10.21 -29.73 -20.13
CA ILE A 196 -11.17 -29.22 -21.12
C ILE A 196 -11.82 -30.39 -21.85
N ASP A 197 -13.13 -30.30 -22.05
CA ASP A 197 -13.90 -31.18 -22.92
C ASP A 197 -13.84 -30.69 -24.38
N GLN A 198 -13.88 -31.60 -25.35
CA GLN A 198 -13.91 -31.24 -26.78
C GLN A 198 -15.29 -30.77 -27.28
N THR A 199 -16.15 -30.29 -26.38
CA THR A 199 -17.46 -29.72 -26.76
C THR A 199 -17.26 -28.44 -27.57
N ASP A 200 -18.07 -28.23 -28.60
CA ASP A 200 -18.01 -27.04 -29.47
C ASP A 200 -18.50 -25.77 -28.75
N LYS A 201 -17.64 -25.22 -27.89
CA LYS A 201 -17.90 -24.01 -27.11
C LYS A 201 -16.61 -23.27 -26.80
N ASN A 202 -16.71 -21.95 -26.63
CA ASN A 202 -15.61 -21.18 -26.07
C ASN A 202 -15.37 -21.59 -24.62
N THR A 203 -14.11 -21.86 -24.29
CA THR A 203 -13.68 -22.09 -22.91
C THR A 203 -12.79 -20.95 -22.46
N TRP A 204 -13.11 -20.38 -21.29
CA TRP A 204 -12.32 -19.31 -20.68
C TRP A 204 -11.22 -19.92 -19.82
N PHE A 205 -9.99 -19.52 -20.13
CA PHE A 205 -8.79 -19.86 -19.41
C PHE A 205 -8.37 -18.68 -18.55
N THR A 206 -8.16 -18.91 -17.27
CA THR A 206 -7.56 -17.95 -16.34
C THR A 206 -6.17 -18.47 -15.95
N LEU A 207 -5.15 -17.66 -16.21
CA LEU A 207 -3.80 -17.90 -15.74
C LEU A 207 -3.59 -17.08 -14.48
N LYS A 208 -3.10 -17.75 -13.44
CA LYS A 208 -2.72 -17.14 -12.16
C LYS A 208 -1.21 -17.23 -12.01
N GLY A 209 -0.54 -16.11 -11.77
CA GLY A 209 0.91 -16.04 -11.80
C GLY A 209 1.51 -14.73 -11.30
N THR A 210 2.71 -14.41 -11.76
CA THR A 210 3.42 -13.15 -11.46
C THR A 210 4.03 -12.60 -12.74
N GLY A 211 3.99 -11.27 -12.89
CA GLY A 211 4.49 -10.60 -14.09
C GLY A 211 3.51 -10.68 -15.27
N LEU A 212 2.21 -10.84 -15.00
CA LEU A 212 1.17 -10.93 -16.03
C LEU A 212 0.57 -9.57 -16.44
N ASN A 213 1.17 -8.46 -15.97
CA ASN A 213 0.77 -7.13 -16.41
C ASN A 213 1.43 -6.85 -17.77
N LEU A 214 0.81 -7.32 -18.85
CA LEU A 214 1.38 -7.25 -20.20
C LEU A 214 0.98 -5.95 -20.89
N ASN A 215 1.86 -5.42 -21.73
CA ASN A 215 1.53 -4.26 -22.55
C ASN A 215 0.56 -4.67 -23.68
N PRO A 216 -0.64 -4.05 -23.79
CA PRO A 216 -1.63 -4.40 -24.79
C PRO A 216 -1.15 -4.25 -26.25
N ALA A 217 -0.12 -3.44 -26.50
CA ALA A 217 0.39 -3.18 -27.84
C ALA A 217 1.28 -4.30 -28.39
N ASN A 218 1.89 -5.13 -27.55
CA ASN A 218 2.95 -6.05 -27.98
C ASN A 218 3.02 -7.35 -27.15
N PHE A 219 1.87 -7.97 -26.88
CA PHE A 219 1.80 -9.28 -26.25
C PHE A 219 1.28 -10.35 -27.22
N SER A 220 1.56 -11.61 -26.91
CA SER A 220 0.92 -12.77 -27.55
C SER A 220 0.71 -13.91 -26.56
N ILE A 221 -0.37 -14.65 -26.77
CA ILE A 221 -0.68 -15.89 -26.06
C ILE A 221 -0.73 -17.01 -27.11
N SER A 222 -0.10 -18.13 -26.82
CA SER A 222 -0.06 -19.26 -27.76
C SER A 222 -0.30 -20.58 -27.07
N LEU A 223 -1.03 -21.47 -27.72
CA LEU A 223 -1.13 -22.86 -27.30
C LEU A 223 -0.02 -23.66 -27.97
N MET A 224 0.60 -24.53 -27.18
CA MET A 224 1.69 -25.40 -27.62
C MET A 224 1.42 -26.83 -27.20
N THR A 225 1.96 -27.80 -27.94
CA THR A 225 1.95 -29.20 -27.54
C THR A 225 2.76 -29.39 -26.25
N ALA A 226 2.57 -30.51 -25.55
CA ALA A 226 3.40 -30.86 -24.39
C ALA A 226 4.92 -30.89 -24.71
N THR A 227 5.27 -31.25 -25.95
CA THR A 227 6.64 -31.30 -26.47
C THR A 227 7.23 -29.92 -26.76
N GLY A 228 6.40 -28.87 -26.81
CA GLY A 228 6.83 -27.48 -26.98
C GLY A 228 6.64 -26.92 -28.40
N ASP A 229 5.95 -27.65 -29.28
CA ASP A 229 5.66 -27.18 -30.64
C ASP A 229 4.49 -26.20 -30.62
N LEU A 230 4.65 -25.08 -31.32
CA LEU A 230 3.61 -24.06 -31.45
C LEU A 230 2.42 -24.61 -32.27
N LEU A 231 1.22 -24.58 -31.70
CA LEU A 231 -0.01 -24.96 -32.42
C LEU A 231 -0.70 -23.74 -33.02
N LEU A 232 -0.97 -22.74 -32.18
CA LEU A 232 -1.71 -21.56 -32.59
C LEU A 232 -1.44 -20.38 -31.67
N ILE A 233 -1.69 -19.19 -32.21
CA ILE A 233 -1.68 -17.93 -31.48
C ILE A 233 -3.14 -17.53 -31.21
N VAL A 234 -3.48 -17.30 -29.95
CA VAL A 234 -4.80 -16.81 -29.56
C VAL A 234 -4.91 -15.35 -30.02
N PRO A 235 -5.92 -14.97 -30.82
CA PRO A 235 -6.15 -13.59 -31.21
C PRO A 235 -6.21 -12.66 -30.00
N ASN A 236 -5.54 -11.51 -30.07
CA ASN A 236 -5.51 -10.57 -28.94
C ASN A 236 -6.91 -10.05 -28.55
N SER A 237 -7.89 -10.08 -29.46
CA SER A 237 -9.31 -9.79 -29.17
C SER A 237 -9.97 -10.82 -28.24
N GLN A 238 -9.36 -11.98 -28.06
CA GLN A 238 -9.80 -13.04 -27.16
C GLN A 238 -9.06 -13.04 -25.82
N VAL A 239 -8.21 -12.04 -25.56
CA VAL A 239 -7.40 -11.94 -24.34
C VAL A 239 -7.80 -10.69 -23.55
N GLN A 240 -7.97 -10.87 -22.25
CA GLN A 240 -8.21 -9.83 -21.28
C GLN A 240 -7.01 -9.75 -20.32
N LEU A 241 -6.38 -8.58 -20.28
CA LEU A 241 -5.24 -8.28 -19.42
C LEU A 241 -5.70 -7.57 -18.14
N PHE A 242 -4.97 -7.78 -17.05
CA PHE A 242 -5.23 -7.15 -15.76
C PHE A 242 -4.00 -6.41 -15.26
N GLN A 243 -4.21 -5.18 -14.77
CA GLN A 243 -3.13 -4.34 -14.22
C GLN A 243 -2.57 -4.87 -12.90
N ASN A 244 -3.27 -5.80 -12.24
CA ASN A 244 -2.81 -6.40 -10.99
C ASN A 244 -1.54 -7.25 -11.15
N GLY A 245 -1.18 -7.62 -12.38
CA GLY A 245 0.01 -8.40 -12.69
C GLY A 245 -0.02 -9.86 -12.22
N THR A 246 -1.15 -10.32 -11.69
CA THR A 246 -1.33 -11.69 -11.19
C THR A 246 -2.25 -12.53 -12.05
N ASP A 247 -3.07 -11.88 -12.89
CA ASP A 247 -4.14 -12.53 -13.64
C ASP A 247 -4.04 -12.23 -15.13
N LEU A 248 -4.32 -13.23 -15.94
CA LEU A 248 -4.58 -13.08 -17.37
C LEU A 248 -5.72 -14.01 -17.74
N ILE A 249 -6.69 -13.52 -18.53
CA ILE A 249 -7.80 -14.35 -19.01
C ILE A 249 -7.75 -14.38 -20.54
N PHE A 250 -7.97 -15.53 -21.14
CA PHE A 250 -8.29 -15.62 -22.56
C PHE A 250 -9.38 -16.66 -22.78
N TYR A 251 -10.00 -16.68 -23.96
CA TYR A 251 -10.91 -17.75 -24.34
C TYR A 251 -10.54 -18.34 -25.69
N TYR A 252 -10.77 -19.65 -25.83
CA TYR A 252 -10.55 -20.36 -27.09
C TYR A 252 -11.51 -21.54 -27.20
N ASN A 253 -11.94 -21.86 -28.42
CA ASN A 253 -12.74 -23.05 -28.69
C ASN A 253 -11.82 -24.24 -28.95
N CYS A 254 -11.86 -25.24 -28.06
CA CYS A 254 -10.93 -26.36 -28.07
C CYS A 254 -11.46 -27.61 -28.81
N SER A 255 -12.61 -27.52 -29.48
CA SER A 255 -13.25 -28.67 -30.14
C SER A 255 -12.42 -29.32 -31.25
N SER A 256 -11.52 -28.55 -31.88
CA SER A 256 -10.63 -29.03 -32.95
C SER A 256 -9.25 -29.49 -32.47
N LEU A 257 -8.91 -29.27 -31.18
CA LEU A 257 -7.63 -29.72 -30.63
C LEU A 257 -7.65 -31.24 -30.45
N ALA A 258 -6.54 -31.93 -30.71
CA ALA A 258 -6.42 -33.35 -30.43
C ALA A 258 -6.47 -33.65 -28.91
N GLU A 259 -6.71 -34.90 -28.54
CA GLU A 259 -6.56 -35.30 -27.13
C GLU A 259 -5.08 -35.20 -26.72
N GLY A 260 -4.81 -34.68 -25.53
CA GLY A 260 -3.45 -34.59 -25.01
C GLY A 260 -3.23 -33.46 -24.02
N GLU A 261 -1.98 -33.27 -23.67
CA GLU A 261 -1.54 -32.18 -22.81
C GLU A 261 -0.98 -31.01 -23.63
N TYR A 262 -1.36 -29.81 -23.21
CA TYR A 262 -1.00 -28.56 -23.86
C TYR A 262 -0.36 -27.60 -22.88
N LYS A 263 0.64 -26.86 -23.34
CA LYS A 263 1.26 -25.75 -22.60
C LYS A 263 0.82 -24.43 -23.19
N ILE A 264 0.89 -23.38 -22.39
CA ILE A 264 0.61 -22.03 -22.84
C ILE A 264 1.93 -21.27 -22.88
N MET A 265 2.20 -20.59 -23.99
CA MET A 265 3.29 -19.64 -24.08
C MET A 265 2.72 -18.23 -23.97
N ILE A 266 3.36 -17.41 -23.15
CA ILE A 266 3.07 -15.99 -22.98
C ILE A 266 4.30 -15.22 -23.47
N SER A 267 4.09 -14.24 -24.35
CA SER A 267 5.13 -13.28 -24.73
C SER A 267 4.68 -11.87 -24.39
N ASN A 268 5.57 -11.08 -23.81
CA ASN A 268 5.37 -9.65 -23.56
C ASN A 268 6.07 -8.76 -24.62
N GLY A 269 6.48 -9.35 -25.74
CA GLY A 269 7.19 -8.67 -26.83
C GLY A 269 8.70 -8.51 -26.61
N VAL A 270 9.21 -8.83 -25.41
CA VAL A 270 10.64 -8.80 -25.06
C VAL A 270 11.13 -10.18 -24.64
N ALA A 271 10.37 -10.85 -23.78
CA ALA A 271 10.63 -12.17 -23.24
C ALA A 271 9.40 -13.07 -23.45
N SER A 272 9.65 -14.37 -23.46
CA SER A 272 8.61 -15.40 -23.55
C SER A 272 8.74 -16.37 -22.39
N TYR A 273 7.60 -16.84 -21.89
CA TYR A 273 7.49 -17.84 -20.82
C TYR A 273 6.57 -18.96 -21.27
N ILE A 274 6.98 -20.19 -21.01
CA ILE A 274 6.19 -21.40 -21.29
C ILE A 274 5.73 -21.95 -19.95
N THR A 275 4.44 -22.22 -19.81
CA THR A 275 3.89 -22.76 -18.56
C THR A 275 4.51 -24.12 -18.22
N SER A 276 4.89 -24.29 -16.95
CA SER A 276 5.20 -25.60 -16.37
C SER A 276 3.94 -26.46 -16.24
N SER A 277 2.84 -25.84 -15.79
CA SER A 277 1.50 -26.44 -15.75
C SER A 277 0.95 -26.67 -17.16
N THR A 278 0.26 -27.78 -17.33
CA THR A 278 -0.41 -28.17 -18.60
C THR A 278 -1.92 -28.06 -18.48
N VAL A 279 -2.60 -27.92 -19.62
CA VAL A 279 -4.03 -28.13 -19.78
C VAL A 279 -4.23 -29.47 -20.47
N THR A 280 -5.16 -30.29 -19.97
CA THR A 280 -5.51 -31.57 -20.60
C THR A 280 -6.76 -31.40 -21.44
N VAL A 281 -6.68 -31.73 -22.73
CA VAL A 281 -7.85 -31.85 -23.62
C VAL A 281 -8.20 -33.33 -23.73
N SER A 282 -9.45 -33.69 -23.45
CA SER A 282 -9.92 -35.07 -23.51
C SER A 282 -11.34 -35.16 -24.09
N ASN A 283 -11.56 -36.12 -24.98
CA ASN A 283 -12.88 -36.57 -25.45
C ASN A 283 -13.41 -37.70 -24.56
N ARG A 284 -12.49 -38.46 -23.95
CA ARG A 284 -12.78 -39.64 -23.11
C ARG A 284 -12.95 -39.26 -21.66
N LEU A 285 -13.90 -38.37 -21.39
CA LEU A 285 -14.37 -38.15 -20.02
C LEU A 285 -15.14 -39.41 -19.59
N SER A 286 -14.47 -40.32 -18.88
CA SER A 286 -15.13 -41.54 -18.37
C SER A 286 -16.05 -41.14 -17.23
N GLN A 287 -17.32 -40.91 -17.57
CA GLN A 287 -18.34 -40.60 -16.57
C GLN A 287 -18.58 -41.83 -15.70
N VAL A 288 -18.47 -41.64 -14.40
CA VAL A 288 -18.80 -42.66 -13.40
C VAL A 288 -20.29 -42.59 -13.12
N ASP A 289 -20.97 -43.74 -13.16
CA ASP A 289 -22.34 -43.83 -12.70
C ASP A 289 -22.39 -43.70 -11.16
N LEU A 290 -22.97 -42.60 -10.70
CA LEU A 290 -23.11 -42.29 -9.27
C LEU A 290 -24.43 -42.79 -8.68
N SER A 291 -25.38 -43.27 -9.50
CA SER A 291 -26.73 -43.62 -9.08
C SER A 291 -26.78 -44.76 -8.05
N ALA A 292 -25.81 -45.67 -8.10
CA ALA A 292 -25.68 -46.80 -7.19
C ALA A 292 -24.68 -46.57 -6.04
N THR A 293 -24.23 -45.33 -5.82
CA THR A 293 -23.26 -45.02 -4.76
C THR A 293 -23.80 -45.40 -3.38
N GLN A 294 -22.98 -46.14 -2.64
CA GLN A 294 -23.27 -46.58 -1.28
C GLN A 294 -22.63 -45.63 -0.26
N TRP A 295 -23.29 -45.49 0.89
CA TRP A 295 -22.87 -44.61 1.97
C TRP A 295 -22.79 -45.38 3.29
N ASP A 296 -21.71 -45.16 4.02
CA ASP A 296 -21.61 -45.48 5.44
C ASP A 296 -22.09 -44.26 6.24
N ARG A 297 -22.73 -44.49 7.40
CA ARG A 297 -23.20 -43.42 8.28
C ARG A 297 -22.90 -43.67 9.75
N LYS A 298 -22.66 -42.59 10.48
CA LYS A 298 -22.63 -42.56 11.94
C LYS A 298 -23.55 -41.44 12.42
N LEU A 299 -24.48 -41.77 13.31
CA LEU A 299 -25.41 -40.82 13.93
C LEU A 299 -25.14 -40.72 15.43
N TYR A 300 -25.49 -39.58 16.00
CA TYR A 300 -25.43 -39.36 17.46
C TYR A 300 -26.20 -40.45 18.19
N ASN A 301 -25.60 -41.00 19.26
CA ASN A 301 -26.15 -42.09 20.05
C ASN A 301 -26.57 -43.33 19.25
N ASP A 302 -25.99 -43.55 18.06
CA ASP A 302 -26.35 -44.67 17.18
C ASP A 302 -27.86 -44.72 16.86
N ALA A 303 -28.51 -43.55 16.85
CA ALA A 303 -29.92 -43.41 16.50
C ALA A 303 -30.17 -43.90 15.05
N ASP A 304 -31.39 -44.36 14.78
CA ASP A 304 -31.85 -44.58 13.40
C ASP A 304 -32.68 -43.38 12.94
N SER A 305 -32.45 -42.95 11.70
CA SER A 305 -33.14 -41.82 11.09
C SER A 305 -33.46 -42.11 9.64
N LYS A 306 -34.70 -41.80 9.25
CA LYS A 306 -35.16 -41.77 7.85
C LYS A 306 -34.94 -40.41 7.18
N SER A 307 -34.64 -39.39 7.99
CA SER A 307 -34.43 -38.01 7.57
C SER A 307 -32.95 -37.72 7.30
N ILE A 308 -32.05 -38.52 7.88
CA ILE A 308 -30.60 -38.43 7.66
C ILE A 308 -30.09 -39.70 6.97
N TYR A 309 -29.74 -39.57 5.69
CA TYR A 309 -29.33 -40.70 4.88
C TYR A 309 -28.47 -40.28 3.68
N GLY A 310 -27.66 -41.22 3.21
CA GLY A 310 -27.04 -41.17 1.88
C GLY A 310 -27.65 -42.24 0.99
N ARG A 311 -28.05 -41.87 -0.23
CA ARG A 311 -28.64 -42.80 -1.20
C ARG A 311 -28.23 -42.40 -2.62
N GLY A 312 -27.57 -43.33 -3.32
CA GLY A 312 -27.06 -43.05 -4.65
C GLY A 312 -26.15 -41.83 -4.61
N ASN A 313 -26.37 -40.90 -5.54
CA ASN A 313 -25.53 -39.71 -5.67
C ASN A 313 -25.86 -38.58 -4.66
N THR A 314 -26.79 -38.79 -3.73
CA THR A 314 -27.30 -37.74 -2.84
C THR A 314 -27.08 -38.08 -1.37
N GLY A 315 -26.54 -37.12 -0.61
CA GLY A 315 -26.58 -37.14 0.86
C GLY A 315 -27.53 -36.07 1.39
N VAL A 316 -28.29 -36.43 2.44
CA VAL A 316 -29.34 -35.59 3.02
C VAL A 316 -29.18 -35.53 4.54
N PHE A 317 -29.26 -34.31 5.07
CA PHE A 317 -29.43 -34.01 6.48
C PHE A 317 -30.69 -33.18 6.68
N SER A 318 -31.74 -33.83 7.16
CA SER A 318 -32.93 -33.15 7.67
C SER A 318 -32.98 -33.29 9.19
N THR A 319 -33.35 -32.21 9.90
CA THR A 319 -33.50 -32.24 11.35
C THR A 319 -34.38 -33.41 11.79
N ASP A 320 -33.86 -34.21 12.70
CA ASP A 320 -34.57 -35.35 13.29
C ASP A 320 -34.44 -35.32 14.81
N PRO A 321 -35.52 -35.00 15.55
CA PRO A 321 -35.51 -34.98 17.01
C PRO A 321 -35.13 -36.33 17.65
N ASN A 322 -35.25 -37.45 16.93
CA ASN A 322 -34.84 -38.77 17.43
C ASN A 322 -33.32 -38.94 17.46
N VAL A 323 -32.59 -38.23 16.59
CA VAL A 323 -31.12 -38.24 16.60
C VAL A 323 -30.63 -37.32 17.71
N LYS A 324 -31.11 -36.07 17.70
CA LYS A 324 -30.89 -35.13 18.79
C LYS A 324 -31.95 -34.01 18.75
N PRO A 325 -32.55 -33.62 19.88
CA PRO A 325 -33.40 -32.44 19.95
C PRO A 325 -32.66 -31.17 19.52
N LEU A 326 -33.41 -30.21 18.99
CA LEU A 326 -32.85 -28.91 18.57
C LEU A 326 -32.25 -28.17 19.78
N GLU A 327 -30.95 -27.94 19.74
CA GLU A 327 -30.18 -27.25 20.76
C GLU A 327 -28.96 -26.58 20.12
N ARG A 328 -28.59 -25.39 20.61
CA ARG A 328 -27.43 -24.62 20.11
C ARG A 328 -26.13 -25.07 20.76
N ASP A 329 -25.83 -26.36 20.68
CA ASP A 329 -24.65 -26.97 21.31
C ASP A 329 -23.51 -27.25 20.32
N ASN A 330 -23.75 -27.08 19.02
CA ASN A 330 -22.81 -27.34 17.92
C ASN A 330 -22.16 -28.74 17.94
N THR A 331 -22.80 -29.69 18.61
CA THR A 331 -22.31 -31.07 18.65
C THR A 331 -22.49 -31.73 17.29
N PHE A 332 -21.50 -32.49 16.82
CA PHE A 332 -21.67 -33.26 15.58
C PHE A 332 -22.72 -34.35 15.79
N ILE A 333 -23.75 -34.35 14.95
CA ILE A 333 -24.88 -35.29 15.07
C ILE A 333 -24.90 -36.34 13.96
N ALA A 334 -24.24 -36.09 12.83
CA ALA A 334 -24.18 -37.04 11.75
C ALA A 334 -22.93 -36.91 10.87
N SER A 335 -22.50 -38.06 10.37
CA SER A 335 -21.46 -38.24 9.37
C SER A 335 -21.96 -39.22 8.32
N LEU A 336 -21.92 -38.82 7.06
CA LEU A 336 -22.26 -39.61 5.88
C LEU A 336 -21.02 -39.65 4.99
N ILE A 337 -20.48 -40.84 4.69
CA ILE A 337 -19.31 -40.98 3.83
C ILE A 337 -19.58 -42.04 2.78
N THR A 338 -19.29 -41.75 1.51
CA THR A 338 -19.45 -42.72 0.42
C THR A 338 -18.43 -43.85 0.52
N LYS A 339 -18.69 -44.96 -0.17
CA LYS A 339 -17.61 -45.87 -0.59
C LYS A 339 -16.63 -45.14 -1.53
N PRO A 340 -15.38 -45.63 -1.68
CA PRO A 340 -14.38 -44.98 -2.53
C PRO A 340 -14.91 -44.71 -3.94
N LEU A 341 -14.80 -43.46 -4.39
CA LEU A 341 -15.26 -43.01 -5.70
C LEU A 341 -14.10 -42.84 -6.69
N ILE A 342 -12.94 -42.46 -6.16
CA ILE A 342 -11.75 -42.10 -6.94
C ILE A 342 -10.61 -42.98 -6.43
N LYS A 343 -9.86 -43.63 -7.33
CA LYS A 343 -8.71 -44.46 -6.95
C LYS A 343 -7.46 -43.61 -6.76
N GLU A 344 -6.43 -44.24 -6.23
CA GLU A 344 -5.11 -43.62 -6.09
C GLU A 344 -4.56 -43.18 -7.46
N ASN A 345 -3.89 -42.02 -7.48
CA ASN A 345 -3.26 -41.38 -8.64
C ASN A 345 -4.20 -41.06 -9.83
N GLN A 346 -5.52 -41.04 -9.64
CA GLN A 346 -6.48 -40.70 -10.69
C GLN A 346 -6.89 -39.22 -10.69
N ASP A 347 -6.67 -38.51 -11.79
CA ASP A 347 -7.22 -37.18 -11.93
C ASP A 347 -8.74 -37.25 -12.14
N PHE A 348 -9.46 -36.24 -11.68
CA PHE A 348 -10.91 -36.26 -11.71
C PHE A 348 -11.53 -34.87 -11.73
N ILE A 349 -12.76 -34.82 -12.23
CA ILE A 349 -13.68 -33.69 -12.11
C ILE A 349 -14.92 -34.19 -11.39
N LEU A 350 -15.16 -33.71 -10.18
CA LEU A 350 -16.40 -33.92 -9.45
C LEU A 350 -17.18 -32.60 -9.43
N ARG A 351 -18.42 -32.62 -9.90
CA ARG A 351 -19.35 -31.48 -9.82
C ARG A 351 -20.65 -31.93 -9.18
N GLY A 352 -21.25 -31.01 -8.46
CA GLY A 352 -22.54 -31.24 -7.84
C GLY A 352 -23.27 -29.97 -7.48
N SER A 353 -24.45 -30.15 -6.92
CA SER A 353 -25.25 -29.07 -6.36
C SER A 353 -25.54 -29.32 -4.89
N PHE A 354 -25.85 -28.27 -4.17
CA PHE A 354 -26.33 -28.36 -2.80
C PHE A 354 -27.55 -27.47 -2.61
N ASN A 355 -28.40 -27.89 -1.68
CA ASN A 355 -29.52 -27.10 -1.20
C ASN A 355 -29.46 -27.01 0.32
N LEU A 356 -29.86 -25.86 0.84
CA LEU A 356 -29.99 -25.57 2.25
C LEU A 356 -31.30 -24.83 2.47
N ASN A 357 -32.12 -25.30 3.41
CA ASN A 357 -33.26 -24.59 3.94
C ASN A 357 -33.14 -24.53 5.47
N ILE A 358 -33.23 -23.33 6.04
CA ILE A 358 -33.24 -23.09 7.48
C ILE A 358 -34.57 -22.44 7.86
N TYR A 359 -35.38 -23.13 8.65
CA TYR A 359 -36.67 -22.63 9.10
C TYR A 359 -36.49 -21.85 10.40
N ASN A 360 -37.03 -20.62 10.44
CA ASN A 360 -36.86 -19.70 11.56
C ASN A 360 -35.37 -19.42 11.83
N LEU A 361 -34.71 -18.83 10.84
CA LEU A 361 -33.27 -18.52 10.87
C LEU A 361 -32.96 -17.54 12.01
N ASP A 362 -32.23 -18.02 13.01
CA ASP A 362 -31.68 -17.20 14.08
C ASP A 362 -30.20 -16.88 13.81
N TYR A 363 -29.86 -15.60 13.83
CA TYR A 363 -28.54 -15.06 13.45
C TYR A 363 -27.46 -15.17 14.55
N THR A 364 -27.57 -16.12 15.47
CA THR A 364 -26.64 -16.26 16.61
C THR A 364 -26.25 -17.72 16.84
N GLY A 365 -24.96 -18.03 16.71
CA GLY A 365 -24.39 -19.35 17.03
C GLY A 365 -24.88 -20.49 16.13
N THR A 366 -24.89 -20.29 14.79
CA THR A 366 -25.40 -21.31 13.86
C THR A 366 -24.45 -22.50 13.73
N PRO A 367 -24.96 -23.73 13.60
CA PRO A 367 -24.15 -24.90 13.30
C PRO A 367 -23.53 -24.81 11.92
N GLU A 368 -22.56 -25.69 11.74
CA GLU A 368 -21.82 -25.79 10.50
C GLU A 368 -22.18 -27.08 9.77
N TYR A 369 -22.35 -26.93 8.46
CA TYR A 369 -22.53 -28.03 7.54
C TYR A 369 -21.31 -28.13 6.66
N TYR A 370 -20.81 -29.33 6.49
CA TYR A 370 -19.59 -29.61 5.77
C TYR A 370 -19.87 -30.66 4.72
N PHE A 371 -19.34 -30.45 3.52
CA PHE A 371 -19.24 -31.52 2.54
C PHE A 371 -17.97 -31.36 1.70
N GLY A 372 -17.39 -32.47 1.28
CA GLY A 372 -16.12 -32.44 0.58
C GLY A 372 -15.55 -33.82 0.39
N LEU A 373 -14.22 -33.89 0.25
CA LEU A 373 -13.53 -35.15 -0.02
C LEU A 373 -12.91 -35.69 1.26
N THR A 374 -12.84 -37.02 1.39
CA THR A 374 -12.14 -37.71 2.48
C THR A 374 -11.24 -38.78 1.88
N THR A 375 -10.24 -39.25 2.62
CA THR A 375 -9.40 -40.38 2.17
C THR A 375 -10.17 -41.71 2.21
N ALA A 376 -9.82 -42.65 1.35
CA ALA A 376 -10.50 -43.95 1.27
C ALA A 376 -10.45 -44.78 2.57
N ASP A 377 -9.47 -44.53 3.45
CA ASP A 377 -9.33 -45.22 4.73
C ASP A 377 -10.25 -44.64 5.82
N THR A 378 -10.85 -43.47 5.58
CA THR A 378 -11.69 -42.78 6.55
C THR A 378 -12.98 -43.57 6.81
N VAL A 379 -13.28 -43.77 8.09
CA VAL A 379 -14.56 -44.30 8.60
C VAL A 379 -15.39 -43.17 9.20
N PRO A 380 -16.74 -43.22 9.13
CA PRO A 380 -17.60 -42.17 9.67
C PRO A 380 -17.42 -41.96 11.17
N GLU A 381 -16.99 -40.76 11.57
CA GLU A 381 -16.96 -40.30 12.97
C GLU A 381 -17.77 -39.01 13.15
N LEU A 382 -18.17 -38.71 14.39
CA LEU A 382 -18.90 -37.47 14.73
C LEU A 382 -17.92 -36.29 14.84
N SER A 383 -17.27 -35.97 13.73
CA SER A 383 -16.37 -34.83 13.53
C SER A 383 -16.34 -34.46 12.04
N ASN A 384 -15.83 -33.27 11.70
CA ASN A 384 -15.56 -32.96 10.30
C ASN A 384 -14.30 -33.71 9.84
N GLN A 385 -14.48 -34.66 8.91
CA GLN A 385 -13.37 -35.42 8.31
C GLN A 385 -13.12 -35.04 6.84
N ALA A 386 -13.84 -34.06 6.28
CA ALA A 386 -13.64 -33.60 4.90
C ALA A 386 -12.44 -32.66 4.78
N PHE A 387 -11.60 -32.94 3.80
CA PHE A 387 -10.52 -32.09 3.32
C PHE A 387 -10.13 -32.48 1.88
N PRO A 388 -10.28 -31.59 0.88
CA PRO A 388 -10.91 -30.26 0.90
C PRO A 388 -12.36 -30.28 1.38
N VAL A 389 -12.84 -29.11 1.84
CA VAL A 389 -14.20 -28.97 2.36
C VAL A 389 -14.88 -27.68 1.89
N ILE A 390 -16.16 -27.81 1.56
CA ILE A 390 -17.08 -26.69 1.47
C ILE A 390 -17.90 -26.67 2.75
N ARG A 391 -17.81 -25.54 3.44
CA ARG A 391 -18.41 -25.34 4.77
C ARG A 391 -19.40 -24.19 4.72
N MET A 392 -20.59 -24.40 5.25
CA MET A 392 -21.49 -23.31 5.60
C MET A 392 -21.17 -22.85 7.03
N GLY A 393 -21.08 -21.54 7.23
CA GLY A 393 -21.03 -20.94 8.57
C GLY A 393 -21.65 -19.55 8.59
N TYR A 394 -21.97 -19.04 9.78
CA TYR A 394 -22.47 -17.68 9.95
C TYR A 394 -21.34 -16.75 10.37
N ALA A 395 -21.19 -15.62 9.68
CA ALA A 395 -20.27 -14.57 10.10
C ALA A 395 -20.71 -13.20 9.58
N ALA A 396 -20.52 -12.17 10.41
CA ALA A 396 -20.74 -10.77 10.05
C ALA A 396 -22.13 -10.47 9.45
N GLY A 397 -23.21 -11.00 10.06
CA GLY A 397 -24.57 -10.69 9.61
C GLY A 397 -25.11 -11.59 8.49
N ALA A 398 -24.32 -12.54 7.97
CA ALA A 398 -24.68 -13.30 6.78
C ALA A 398 -24.27 -14.78 6.84
N ILE A 399 -24.97 -15.62 6.08
CA ILE A 399 -24.56 -17.00 5.82
C ILE A 399 -23.41 -16.96 4.81
N LYS A 400 -22.29 -17.57 5.16
CA LYS A 400 -21.10 -17.66 4.32
C LYS A 400 -20.83 -19.11 3.94
N TRP A 401 -20.46 -19.30 2.68
CA TRP A 401 -20.04 -20.57 2.13
C TRP A 401 -18.55 -20.51 1.85
N TYR A 402 -17.79 -21.21 2.67
CA TYR A 402 -16.34 -21.26 2.59
C TYR A 402 -15.93 -22.42 1.70
N CYS A 403 -15.02 -22.14 0.77
CA CYS A 403 -14.24 -23.16 0.09
C CYS A 403 -12.88 -23.23 0.80
N GLN A 404 -12.56 -24.35 1.43
CA GLN A 404 -11.37 -24.51 2.27
C GLN A 404 -10.45 -25.62 1.75
N LEU A 405 -9.19 -25.27 1.55
CA LEU A 405 -8.09 -26.17 1.18
C LEU A 405 -6.99 -26.26 2.24
N ASN A 406 -7.12 -25.48 3.31
CA ASN A 406 -6.34 -25.49 4.55
C ASN A 406 -7.08 -24.56 5.54
N GLU A 407 -6.67 -24.59 6.81
CA GLU A 407 -7.30 -23.78 7.87
C GLU A 407 -7.15 -22.27 7.65
N SER A 408 -6.21 -21.83 6.81
CA SER A 408 -5.84 -20.42 6.60
C SER A 408 -6.44 -19.78 5.34
N SER A 409 -6.92 -20.58 4.37
CA SER A 409 -7.36 -20.11 3.06
C SER A 409 -8.88 -20.08 2.98
N LEU A 410 -9.47 -18.90 3.22
CA LEU A 410 -10.93 -18.70 3.24
C LEU A 410 -11.39 -17.90 2.02
N GLY A 411 -11.67 -18.58 0.91
CA GLY A 411 -12.53 -18.02 -0.14
C GLY A 411 -13.99 -18.21 0.26
N TYR A 412 -14.78 -17.15 0.38
CA TYR A 412 -16.19 -17.27 0.80
C TYR A 412 -17.17 -16.55 -0.11
N ALA A 413 -18.31 -17.20 -0.34
CA ALA A 413 -19.49 -16.62 -0.96
C ALA A 413 -20.49 -16.20 0.12
N THR A 414 -21.09 -15.02 -0.01
CA THR A 414 -22.01 -14.46 1.01
C THR A 414 -23.46 -14.54 0.53
N ASN A 415 -24.37 -14.99 1.39
CA ASN A 415 -25.82 -14.85 1.22
C ASN A 415 -26.37 -13.94 2.32
N TYR A 416 -27.02 -12.85 1.91
CA TYR A 416 -27.68 -11.93 2.82
C TYR A 416 -29.15 -12.34 3.01
N TYR A 417 -29.57 -12.49 4.26
CA TYR A 417 -30.98 -12.61 4.68
C TYR A 417 -31.82 -13.75 4.07
N SER A 418 -31.20 -14.78 3.47
CA SER A 418 -31.94 -15.90 2.89
C SER A 418 -31.83 -17.15 3.75
N SER A 419 -32.99 -17.69 4.15
CA SER A 419 -33.13 -19.01 4.78
C SER A 419 -33.02 -20.16 3.78
N ALA A 420 -33.11 -19.89 2.48
CA ALA A 420 -32.99 -20.89 1.42
C ALA A 420 -31.80 -20.56 0.52
N VAL A 421 -30.89 -21.50 0.33
CA VAL A 421 -29.72 -21.35 -0.52
C VAL A 421 -29.58 -22.57 -1.41
N GLN A 422 -29.38 -22.31 -2.70
CA GLN A 422 -28.98 -23.30 -3.68
C GLN A 422 -27.65 -22.87 -4.31
N GLY A 423 -26.77 -23.82 -4.53
CA GLY A 423 -25.48 -23.57 -5.17
C GLY A 423 -24.92 -24.79 -5.85
N ASN A 424 -23.82 -24.58 -6.57
CA ASN A 424 -23.04 -25.63 -7.18
C ASN A 424 -21.66 -25.70 -6.54
N PHE A 425 -21.06 -26.88 -6.57
CA PHE A 425 -19.68 -27.09 -6.16
C PHE A 425 -18.91 -27.86 -7.22
N SER A 426 -17.60 -27.67 -7.23
CA SER A 426 -16.69 -28.52 -8.00
C SER A 426 -15.40 -28.80 -7.24
N PHE A 427 -14.89 -30.02 -7.42
CA PHE A 427 -13.57 -30.45 -7.01
C PHE A 427 -12.88 -31.04 -8.23
N ILE A 428 -11.76 -30.44 -8.64
CA ILE A 428 -11.00 -30.88 -9.81
C ILE A 428 -9.58 -31.18 -9.35
N ARG A 429 -9.15 -32.44 -9.42
CA ARG A 429 -7.76 -32.84 -9.13
C ARG A 429 -7.00 -33.00 -10.44
N LYS A 430 -5.82 -32.38 -10.50
CA LYS A 430 -4.80 -32.62 -11.52
C LYS A 430 -3.43 -32.81 -10.84
N GLY A 431 -2.92 -34.04 -10.84
CA GLY A 431 -1.73 -34.44 -10.08
C GLY A 431 -1.89 -34.14 -8.58
N ASN A 432 -0.96 -33.35 -8.03
CA ASN A 432 -1.00 -32.90 -6.63
C ASN A 432 -1.87 -31.66 -6.41
N THR A 433 -2.40 -31.05 -7.48
CA THR A 433 -3.16 -29.80 -7.38
C THR A 433 -4.65 -30.09 -7.38
N LEU A 434 -5.37 -29.42 -6.50
CA LEU A 434 -6.81 -29.42 -6.45
C LEU A 434 -7.35 -28.00 -6.62
N PHE A 435 -8.36 -27.89 -7.47
CA PHE A 435 -9.22 -26.73 -7.60
C PHE A 435 -10.54 -27.06 -6.92
N SER A 436 -10.89 -26.29 -5.89
CA SER A 436 -12.16 -26.41 -5.17
C SER A 436 -12.95 -25.14 -5.41
N SER A 437 -14.20 -25.26 -5.84
CA SER A 437 -15.04 -24.11 -6.15
C SER A 437 -16.42 -24.23 -5.55
N VAL A 438 -16.97 -23.09 -5.14
CA VAL A 438 -18.37 -22.92 -4.77
C VAL A 438 -18.97 -21.81 -5.61
N THR A 439 -20.12 -22.08 -6.22
CA THR A 439 -20.87 -21.14 -7.06
C THR A 439 -22.23 -20.89 -6.45
N LEU A 440 -22.51 -19.62 -6.20
CA LEU A 440 -23.83 -19.10 -5.81
C LEU A 440 -24.32 -18.10 -6.84
N ASN A 441 -25.54 -17.60 -6.66
CA ASN A 441 -26.06 -16.44 -7.40
C ASN A 441 -25.18 -15.18 -7.28
N THR A 442 -24.40 -15.05 -6.22
CA THR A 442 -23.48 -13.92 -5.98
C THR A 442 -22.13 -14.05 -6.69
N GLY A 443 -21.81 -15.22 -7.26
CA GLY A 443 -20.57 -15.46 -7.98
C GLY A 443 -19.96 -16.84 -7.73
N THR A 444 -18.83 -17.09 -8.38
CA THR A 444 -18.02 -18.31 -8.20
C THR A 444 -16.75 -17.99 -7.44
N PHE A 445 -16.46 -18.77 -6.41
CA PHE A 445 -15.28 -18.63 -5.56
C PHE A 445 -14.47 -19.91 -5.67
N THR A 446 -13.21 -19.78 -6.09
CA THR A 446 -12.31 -20.91 -6.31
C THR A 446 -11.09 -20.78 -5.42
N GLN A 447 -10.70 -21.87 -4.78
CA GLN A 447 -9.42 -22.05 -4.10
C GLN A 447 -8.61 -23.09 -4.84
N ILE A 448 -7.28 -22.92 -4.81
CA ILE A 448 -6.32 -23.81 -5.46
C ILE A 448 -5.25 -24.15 -4.44
N GLY A 449 -4.91 -25.43 -4.33
CA GLY A 449 -3.98 -25.91 -3.32
C GLY A 449 -3.58 -27.36 -3.55
N ASN A 450 -2.79 -27.91 -2.63
CA ASN A 450 -2.33 -29.28 -2.74
C ASN A 450 -3.37 -30.27 -2.21
N ILE A 451 -3.47 -31.44 -2.84
CA ILE A 451 -4.23 -32.59 -2.35
C ILE A 451 -3.37 -33.85 -2.42
N THR A 452 -3.70 -34.83 -1.58
CA THR A 452 -3.14 -36.17 -1.67
C THR A 452 -3.49 -36.87 -2.99
N GLN A 453 -2.59 -37.73 -3.47
CA GLN A 453 -2.87 -38.64 -4.58
C GLN A 453 -3.58 -39.94 -4.16
N LYS A 454 -3.80 -40.18 -2.87
CA LYS A 454 -4.54 -41.35 -2.36
C LYS A 454 -5.95 -41.47 -2.98
N ALA A 455 -6.55 -42.65 -2.83
CA ALA A 455 -7.96 -42.88 -3.16
C ALA A 455 -8.86 -41.99 -2.29
N LEU A 456 -9.96 -41.48 -2.87
CA LEU A 456 -10.85 -40.50 -2.25
C LEU A 456 -12.31 -40.95 -2.25
N LYS A 457 -13.03 -40.47 -1.24
CA LYS A 457 -14.47 -40.60 -1.02
C LYS A 457 -15.09 -39.21 -0.95
N PHE A 458 -16.41 -39.13 -1.06
CA PHE A 458 -17.16 -37.93 -0.73
C PHE A 458 -17.77 -38.06 0.67
N GLY A 459 -17.73 -36.99 1.45
CA GLY A 459 -18.26 -36.97 2.82
C GLY A 459 -19.15 -35.76 3.06
N MET A 460 -20.14 -35.92 3.92
CA MET A 460 -20.97 -34.85 4.47
C MET A 460 -21.05 -34.99 6.00
N PHE A 461 -20.98 -33.88 6.71
CA PHE A 461 -20.96 -33.82 8.17
C PHE A 461 -21.83 -32.67 8.65
N CYS A 462 -22.55 -32.85 9.76
CA CYS A 462 -23.39 -31.80 10.30
C CYS A 462 -23.37 -31.73 11.83
N GLN A 463 -23.51 -30.51 12.32
CA GLN A 463 -23.69 -30.20 13.75
C GLN A 463 -25.16 -29.96 14.09
N ASN A 464 -25.50 -30.10 15.37
CA ASN A 464 -26.83 -29.83 15.88
C ASN A 464 -27.15 -28.33 15.82
N ASN A 465 -28.42 -28.01 15.55
CA ASN A 465 -28.91 -26.65 15.41
C ASN A 465 -29.98 -26.31 16.45
N GLY A 466 -30.17 -25.02 16.73
CA GLY A 466 -31.39 -24.52 17.37
C GLY A 466 -32.58 -24.34 16.42
N SER A 467 -32.33 -24.24 15.11
CA SER A 467 -33.37 -24.08 14.08
C SER A 467 -33.54 -25.36 13.25
N LYS A 468 -34.75 -25.66 12.78
CA LYS A 468 -34.98 -26.77 11.85
C LYS A 468 -34.27 -26.50 10.52
N THR A 469 -33.62 -27.51 9.96
CA THR A 469 -32.84 -27.42 8.72
C THR A 469 -32.98 -28.63 7.84
N ASP A 470 -32.97 -28.39 6.53
CA ASP A 470 -32.86 -29.39 5.49
C ASP A 470 -31.67 -29.05 4.59
N VAL A 471 -30.68 -29.94 4.55
CA VAL A 471 -29.45 -29.79 3.77
C VAL A 471 -29.29 -31.00 2.88
N SER A 472 -28.95 -30.79 1.62
CA SER A 472 -28.58 -31.87 0.71
C SER A 472 -27.41 -31.48 -0.16
N ALA A 473 -26.58 -32.47 -0.49
CA ALA A 473 -25.58 -32.35 -1.54
C ALA A 473 -25.77 -33.51 -2.52
N VAL A 474 -25.80 -33.16 -3.80
CA VAL A 474 -26.04 -34.07 -4.92
C VAL A 474 -24.80 -34.05 -5.80
N MET A 475 -24.10 -35.17 -5.90
CA MET A 475 -23.04 -35.36 -6.88
C MET A 475 -23.69 -35.56 -8.26
N GLN A 476 -23.47 -34.65 -9.18
CA GLN A 476 -24.14 -34.64 -10.49
C GLN A 476 -23.28 -35.28 -11.58
N GLU A 477 -21.97 -35.04 -11.51
CA GLU A 477 -21.02 -35.48 -12.51
C GLU A 477 -19.72 -35.86 -11.81
N LEU A 478 -19.26 -37.08 -12.04
CA LEU A 478 -17.90 -37.51 -11.72
C LEU A 478 -17.27 -38.02 -12.99
N ILE A 479 -16.19 -37.38 -13.41
CA ILE A 479 -15.37 -37.78 -14.53
C ILE A 479 -14.01 -38.18 -13.99
N ILE A 480 -13.54 -39.36 -14.39
CA ILE A 480 -12.19 -39.83 -14.13
C ILE A 480 -11.36 -39.68 -15.41
N LEU A 481 -10.10 -39.26 -15.24
CA LEU A 481 -9.15 -38.98 -16.33
C LEU A 481 -8.02 -40.00 -16.37
#